data_AF-X1AUZ9-F1
#
_entry.id   AF-X1AUZ9-F1
#
_cell.length_a   1.000
_cell.length_b   1.000
_cell.length_c   1.000
_cell.angle_alpha   90.00
_cell.angle_beta   90.00
_cell.angle_gamma   90.00
#
_symmetry.space_group_name_H-M   'P 1'
#
loop_
_entity.id
_entity.type
_entity.pdbx_description
1 polymer ?
#
loop_
_entity_poly.entity_id
_entity_poly.type
_entity_poly.pdbx_seq_one_letter_code
_entity_poly.pdbx_strand_id
1 'polypeptide(L)'
;MLNGTGAHEVIIEAPQHTWQMADGPPEGIEHVLLAYQRRLTDLYRDARLRYVVIFRNYGAQAGASLRHPHSQLIAVPITPKRIKDKLSVARSYYRRKERCIFCDIISQERALGDRIVLDT
;
A
#
# COMPACT_ATOMS: atom_id res chain seq x y z
N MET A 1 0.90 26.44 -11.57
CA MET A 1 0.99 25.95 -10.17
C MET A 1 0.06 24.75 -10.05
N LEU A 2 0.48 23.66 -9.40
CA LEU A 2 -0.44 22.57 -9.08
C LEU A 2 -1.32 23.02 -7.90
N ASN A 3 -2.63 22.99 -8.06
CA ASN A 3 -3.54 23.23 -6.95
C ASN A 3 -3.35 22.11 -5.91
N GLY A 4 -3.42 22.43 -4.61
CA GLY A 4 -3.33 21.50 -3.49
C GLY A 4 -4.57 20.60 -3.37
N THR A 5 -4.99 19.99 -4.47
CA THR A 5 -6.14 19.08 -4.54
C THR A 5 -5.68 17.68 -4.19
N GLY A 6 -6.29 17.06 -3.20
CA GLY A 6 -5.94 15.72 -2.72
C GLY A 6 -6.75 15.36 -1.49
N ALA A 7 -6.43 14.21 -0.90
CA ALA A 7 -6.95 13.80 0.40
C ALA A 7 -5.81 13.31 1.29
N HIS A 8 -5.92 13.58 2.59
CA HIS A 8 -5.07 13.00 3.62
C HIS A 8 -5.97 12.51 4.75
N GLU A 9 -5.94 11.21 5.00
CA GLU A 9 -6.81 10.55 5.97
C GLU A 9 -5.99 9.78 6.99
N VAL A 10 -6.49 9.74 8.22
CA VAL A 10 -6.02 8.85 9.28
C VAL A 10 -7.05 7.72 9.42
N ILE A 11 -6.59 6.49 9.31
CA ILE A 11 -7.41 5.29 9.45
C ILE A 11 -7.07 4.67 10.81
N ILE A 12 -8.01 4.74 11.74
CA ILE A 12 -7.88 4.10 13.05
C ILE A 12 -8.08 2.59 12.88
N GLU A 13 -7.08 1.82 13.28
CA GLU A 13 -7.04 0.38 12.99
C GLU A 13 -7.86 -0.43 14.00
N ALA A 14 -7.93 0.02 15.25
CA ALA A 14 -8.67 -0.64 16.32
C ALA A 14 -9.07 0.37 17.41
N PRO A 15 -10.17 0.14 18.16
CA PRO A 15 -10.55 1.02 19.26
C PRO A 15 -9.60 0.89 20.47
N GLN A 16 -8.92 -0.25 20.63
CA GLN A 16 -7.98 -0.46 21.73
C GLN A 16 -6.64 0.23 21.45
N HIS A 17 -6.21 1.11 22.37
CA HIS A 17 -4.95 1.85 22.23
C HIS A 17 -3.70 0.98 22.17
N THR A 18 -3.77 -0.23 22.72
CA THR A 18 -2.64 -1.16 22.81
C THR A 18 -2.65 -2.23 21.73
N TRP A 19 -3.65 -2.24 20.84
CA TRP A 19 -3.73 -3.24 19.80
C TRP A 19 -2.60 -3.08 18.78
N GLN A 20 -2.07 -4.20 18.29
CA GLN A 20 -1.04 -4.23 17.27
C GLN A 20 -1.43 -5.21 16.18
N MET A 21 -1.20 -4.81 14.93
CA MET A 21 -1.50 -5.64 13.76
C MET A 21 -0.73 -6.98 13.76
N ALA A 22 0.47 -7.03 14.34
CA ALA A 22 1.27 -8.24 14.43
C ALA A 22 0.72 -9.28 15.42
N ASP A 23 0.06 -8.83 16.48
CA ASP A 23 -0.49 -9.66 17.56
C ASP A 23 -2.02 -9.78 17.49
N GLY A 24 -2.64 -9.07 16.55
CA GLY A 24 -4.07 -9.02 16.37
C GLY A 24 -4.62 -10.31 15.78
N PRO A 25 -5.87 -10.68 16.12
CA PRO A 25 -6.50 -11.83 15.48
C PRO A 25 -6.73 -11.54 13.98
N PRO A 26 -6.76 -12.55 13.10
CA PRO A 26 -6.92 -12.37 11.65
C PRO A 26 -8.11 -11.49 11.26
N GLU A 27 -9.22 -11.57 12.00
CA GLU A 27 -10.44 -10.77 11.78
C GLU A 27 -10.18 -9.28 11.99
N GLY A 28 -9.31 -8.91 12.95
CA GLY A 28 -8.89 -7.53 13.15
C GLY A 28 -8.13 -6.99 11.95
N ILE A 29 -7.21 -7.78 11.39
CA ILE A 29 -6.44 -7.43 10.20
C ILE A 29 -7.37 -7.32 8.99
N GLU A 30 -8.32 -8.26 8.84
CA GLU A 30 -9.33 -8.23 7.80
C GLU A 30 -10.14 -6.93 7.83
N HIS A 31 -10.63 -6.50 8.99
CA HIS A 31 -11.36 -5.25 9.12
C HIS A 31 -10.54 -4.03 8.66
N VAL A 32 -9.24 -4.00 8.98
CA VAL A 32 -8.34 -2.94 8.53
C VAL A 32 -8.18 -2.97 7.00
N LEU A 33 -7.97 -4.14 6.40
CA LEU A 33 -7.85 -4.29 4.95
C LEU A 33 -9.16 -3.93 4.22
N LEU A 34 -10.32 -4.27 4.79
CA LEU A 34 -11.62 -3.85 4.27
C LEU A 34 -11.81 -2.34 4.36
N ALA A 35 -11.35 -1.70 5.44
CA ALA A 35 -11.35 -0.23 5.54
C ALA A 35 -10.48 0.41 4.45
N TYR A 36 -9.28 -0.13 4.19
CA TYR A 36 -8.42 0.31 3.09
C TYR A 36 -9.11 0.17 1.74
N GLN A 37 -9.70 -0.99 1.45
CA GLN A 37 -10.40 -1.24 0.20
C GLN A 37 -11.54 -0.25 -0.01
N ARG A 38 -12.33 0.02 1.03
CA ARG A 38 -13.45 0.98 0.98
C ARG A 38 -12.94 2.39 0.66
N ARG A 39 -11.90 2.86 1.35
CA ARG A 39 -11.35 4.20 1.10
C ARG A 39 -10.71 4.33 -0.27
N LEU A 40 -9.96 3.32 -0.73
CA LEU A 40 -9.41 3.29 -2.08
C LEU A 40 -10.52 3.39 -3.14
N THR A 41 -11.55 2.54 -3.02
CA THR A 41 -12.66 2.51 -3.98
C THR A 41 -13.40 3.84 -4.04
N ASP A 42 -13.63 4.46 -2.88
CA ASP A 42 -14.30 5.76 -2.80
C ASP A 42 -13.46 6.88 -3.44
N LEU A 43 -12.18 6.99 -3.07
CA LEU A 43 -11.29 8.03 -3.59
C LEU A 43 -11.03 7.89 -5.09
N TYR A 44 -10.98 6.67 -5.63
CA TYR A 44 -10.83 6.47 -7.08
C TYR A 44 -12.06 6.91 -7.90
N ARG A 45 -13.20 7.25 -7.27
CA ARG A 45 -14.33 7.90 -7.95
C ARG A 45 -14.02 9.34 -8.33
N ASP A 46 -13.06 9.99 -7.67
CA ASP A 46 -12.60 11.33 -8.04
C ASP A 46 -11.52 11.24 -9.13
N ALA A 47 -11.91 11.56 -10.37
CA ALA A 47 -11.03 11.52 -11.54
C ALA A 47 -9.83 12.48 -11.47
N ARG A 48 -9.83 13.45 -10.53
CA ARG A 48 -8.68 14.33 -10.28
C ARG A 48 -7.53 13.59 -9.62
N LEU A 49 -7.83 12.55 -8.84
CA LEU A 49 -6.83 11.76 -8.12
C LEU A 49 -6.18 10.75 -9.07
N ARG A 50 -4.84 10.67 -9.05
CA ARG A 50 -4.05 9.81 -9.94
C ARG A 50 -3.26 8.75 -9.20
N TYR A 51 -3.06 8.92 -7.90
CA TYR A 51 -2.34 7.97 -7.08
C TYR A 51 -2.82 8.07 -5.64
N VAL A 52 -3.07 6.92 -5.05
CA VAL A 52 -3.39 6.77 -3.63
C VAL A 52 -2.34 5.85 -3.01
N VAL A 53 -1.78 6.26 -1.88
CA VAL A 53 -0.88 5.44 -1.06
C VAL A 53 -1.45 5.29 0.32
N ILE A 54 -1.43 4.05 0.82
CA ILE A 54 -1.71 3.72 2.21
C ILE A 54 -0.39 3.28 2.83
N PHE A 55 -0.07 3.81 4.00
CA PHE A 55 1.15 3.47 4.72
C PHE A 55 0.93 3.56 6.23
N ARG A 56 1.79 2.86 6.98
CA ARG A 56 1.78 2.80 8.43
C ARG A 56 3.18 3.08 8.94
N ASN A 57 3.31 4.07 9.83
CA ASN A 57 4.54 4.28 10.58
C ASN A 57 4.35 3.61 11.94
N TYR A 58 5.16 2.60 12.26
CA TYR A 58 5.07 1.87 13.52
C TYR A 58 6.27 2.19 14.42
N GLY A 59 5.98 2.76 15.59
CA GLY A 59 6.99 3.14 16.58
C GLY A 59 7.65 4.51 16.32
N ALA A 60 8.21 5.10 17.37
CA ALA A 60 8.79 6.43 17.33
C ALA A 60 9.98 6.54 16.36
N GLN A 61 10.78 5.47 16.23
CA GLN A 61 11.92 5.42 15.31
C GLN A 61 11.49 5.47 13.83
N ALA A 62 10.27 5.02 13.51
CA ALA A 62 9.68 5.14 12.18
C ALA A 62 8.94 6.48 11.96
N GLY A 63 9.02 7.42 12.91
CA GLY A 63 8.35 8.72 12.84
C GLY A 63 6.86 8.69 13.21
N ALA A 64 6.39 7.66 13.92
CA ALA A 64 5.03 7.65 14.45
C ALA A 64 4.91 8.69 15.58
N SER A 65 4.03 9.68 15.39
CA SER A 65 3.78 10.74 16.38
C SER A 65 2.82 10.30 17.49
N LEU A 66 1.95 9.34 17.21
CA LEU A 66 0.95 8.81 18.14
C LEU A 66 1.14 7.31 18.34
N ARG A 67 0.88 6.83 19.57
CA ARG A 67 0.95 5.41 19.92
C ARG A 67 -0.28 4.61 19.51
N HIS A 68 -1.45 5.26 19.43
CA HIS A 68 -2.69 4.59 19.06
C HIS A 68 -2.57 3.98 17.65
N PRO A 69 -3.03 2.75 17.40
CA PRO A 69 -2.81 2.07 16.14
C PRO A 69 -3.57 2.76 15.01
N HIS A 70 -2.81 3.25 14.04
CA HIS A 70 -3.35 3.98 12.90
C HIS A 70 -2.48 3.80 11.67
N SER A 71 -3.13 3.87 10.53
CA SER A 71 -2.51 4.03 9.23
C SER A 71 -2.91 5.37 8.62
N GLN A 72 -2.18 5.77 7.60
CA GLN A 72 -2.40 7.01 6.86
C GLN A 72 -2.65 6.69 5.40
N LEU A 73 -3.49 7.50 4.78
CA LEU A 73 -3.78 7.45 3.36
C LEU A 73 -3.55 8.83 2.77
N ILE A 74 -2.76 8.90 1.70
CA ILE A 74 -2.55 10.13 0.92
C ILE A 74 -3.00 9.88 -0.52
N ALA A 75 -3.89 10.73 -1.01
CA ALA A 75 -4.34 10.75 -2.39
C ALA A 75 -3.92 12.05 -3.08
N VAL A 76 -3.28 11.93 -4.24
CA VAL A 76 -2.67 13.05 -4.96
C VAL A 76 -3.06 13.05 -6.44
N PRO A 77 -3.06 14.22 -7.10
CA PRO A 77 -3.49 14.36 -8.50
C PRO A 77 -2.35 14.06 -9.49
N ILE A 78 -1.23 13.53 -8.99
CA ILE A 78 -0.05 13.19 -9.76
C ILE A 78 0.44 11.80 -9.41
N THR A 79 0.89 11.04 -10.41
CA THR A 79 1.62 9.79 -10.16
C THR A 79 3.06 10.11 -9.79
N PRO A 80 3.57 9.68 -8.62
CA PRO A 80 4.96 9.92 -8.22
C PRO A 80 5.95 9.35 -9.23
N LYS A 81 7.10 10.02 -9.42
CA LYS A 81 8.13 9.61 -10.40
C LYS A 81 8.54 8.15 -10.23
N ARG A 82 8.81 7.71 -9.00
CA ARG A 82 9.21 6.32 -8.71
C ARG A 82 8.16 5.30 -9.15
N ILE A 83 6.88 5.63 -9.07
CA ILE A 83 5.79 4.76 -9.53
C ILE A 83 5.71 4.77 -11.06
N LYS A 84 5.85 5.94 -11.70
CA LYS A 84 5.92 6.05 -13.17
C LYS A 84 7.07 5.21 -13.74
N ASP A 85 8.25 5.27 -13.13
CA ASP A 85 9.43 4.52 -13.56
C ASP A 85 9.18 3.00 -13.45
N LYS A 86 8.61 2.53 -12.33
CA LYS A 86 8.23 1.11 -12.15
C LYS A 86 7.23 0.65 -13.21
N LEU A 87 6.19 1.43 -13.49
CA LEU A 87 5.18 1.11 -14.50
C LEU A 87 5.77 1.08 -15.91
N SER A 88 6.71 1.98 -16.22
CA SER A 88 7.41 2.02 -17.51
C SER A 88 8.24 0.76 -17.74
N VAL A 89 8.98 0.31 -16.71
CA VAL A 89 9.75 -0.94 -16.76
C VAL A 89 8.83 -2.14 -16.90
N ALA A 90 7.76 -2.23 -16.10
CA ALA A 90 6.80 -3.32 -16.18
C ALA A 90 6.15 -3.42 -17.57
N ARG A 91 5.76 -2.28 -18.18
CA ARG A 91 5.22 -2.23 -19.53
C ARG A 91 6.24 -2.66 -20.59
N SER A 92 7.48 -2.21 -20.47
CA SER A 92 8.57 -2.59 -21.38
C SER A 92 8.93 -4.07 -21.28
N TYR A 93 8.84 -4.66 -20.09
CA TYR A 93 9.00 -6.09 -19.90
C TYR A 93 7.87 -6.87 -20.57
N TYR A 94 6.62 -6.49 -20.29
CA TYR A 94 5.45 -7.13 -20.89
C TYR A 94 5.49 -7.09 -22.42
N ARG A 95 5.85 -5.96 -23.03
CA ARG A 95 5.99 -5.84 -24.50
C ARG A 95 7.04 -6.79 -25.11
N ARG A 96 8.06 -7.20 -24.34
CA ARG A 96 9.14 -8.07 -24.82
C ARG A 96 8.93 -9.55 -24.51
N LYS A 97 8.17 -9.85 -23.45
CA LYS A 97 8.05 -11.21 -22.88
C LYS A 97 6.61 -11.71 -22.82
N GLU A 98 5.64 -10.84 -23.09
CA GLU A 98 4.19 -11.10 -23.01
C GLU A 98 3.73 -11.65 -21.64
N ARG A 99 4.52 -11.37 -20.59
CA ARG A 99 4.29 -11.81 -19.22
C ARG A 99 4.54 -10.69 -18.23
N CYS A 100 3.96 -10.80 -17.05
CA CYS A 100 4.14 -9.83 -15.97
C CYS A 100 5.50 -10.04 -15.29
N ILE A 101 6.34 -8.99 -15.25
CA ILE A 101 7.66 -9.04 -14.59
C ILE A 101 7.56 -9.47 -13.13
N PHE A 102 6.52 -9.03 -12.41
CA PHE A 102 6.34 -9.37 -11.00
C PHE A 102 5.95 -10.84 -10.82
N CYS A 103 5.11 -11.38 -11.71
CA CYS A 103 4.77 -12.80 -11.69
C CYS A 103 6.01 -13.66 -11.96
N ASP A 104 6.83 -13.29 -12.96
CA ASP A 104 8.06 -13.99 -13.27
C ASP A 104 9.06 -13.95 -12.09
N ILE A 105 9.20 -12.80 -11.41
CA ILE A 105 10.01 -12.67 -10.20
C ILE A 105 9.48 -13.60 -9.10
N ILE A 106 8.18 -13.60 -8.82
CA ILE A 106 7.58 -14.45 -7.78
C ILE A 106 7.80 -15.94 -8.09
N SER A 107 7.57 -16.37 -9.33
CA SER A 107 7.82 -17.75 -9.75
C SER A 107 9.28 -18.14 -9.60
N GLN A 108 10.21 -17.25 -9.94
CA GLN A 108 11.64 -17.49 -9.77
C GLN A 108 12.05 -17.58 -8.30
N GLU A 109 11.57 -16.67 -7.46
CA GLU A 109 11.86 -16.69 -6.01
C GLU A 109 11.32 -17.96 -5.35
N ARG A 110 10.12 -18.42 -5.73
CA ARG A 110 9.55 -19.68 -5.25
C ARG A 110 10.36 -20.90 -5.70
N ALA A 111 10.88 -20.90 -6.92
CA ALA A 111 11.68 -22.01 -7.44
C ALA A 111 13.07 -22.10 -6.77
N LEU A 112 13.67 -20.96 -6.42
CA LEU A 112 14.98 -20.90 -5.77
C LEU A 112 14.90 -21.10 -4.25
N GLY A 113 13.90 -20.53 -3.59
CA GLY A 113 13.71 -20.63 -2.13
C GLY A 113 14.63 -19.74 -1.28
N ASP A 114 15.79 -19.29 -1.79
CA ASP A 114 16.83 -18.59 -1.02
C ASP A 114 16.37 -17.31 -0.27
N ARG A 115 15.35 -16.61 -0.79
CA ARG A 115 14.84 -15.34 -0.24
C ARG A 115 13.38 -15.42 0.22
N ILE A 116 12.81 -16.63 0.27
CA ILE A 116 11.46 -16.85 0.78
C ILE A 116 11.50 -16.82 2.31
N VAL A 117 10.70 -15.94 2.91
CA VAL A 117 10.54 -15.85 4.37
C VAL A 117 9.31 -16.66 4.83
N LEU A 118 8.22 -16.59 4.07
CA LEU A 118 6.97 -17.29 4.30
C LEU A 118 6.26 -17.51 2.95
N ASP A 119 5.68 -18.69 2.74
CA ASP A 119 4.78 -19.00 1.62
C ASP A 119 3.56 -19.77 2.19
N THR A 120 2.36 -19.36 1.79
CA THR A 120 1.07 -19.86 2.32
C THR A 120 0.18 -20.35 1.22
#